data_AF-A0A9E3KVB8-F1
#
_entry.id   AF-A0A9E3KVB8-F1
#
_cell.length_a   1.000
_cell.length_b   1.000
_cell.length_c   1.000
_cell.angle_alpha   90.00
_cell.angle_beta   90.00
_cell.angle_gamma   90.00
#
_symmetry.space_group_name_H-M   'P 1'
#
loop_
_entity.id
_entity.type
_entity.pdbx_description
1 polymer ?
#
loop_
_entity_poly.entity_id
_entity_poly.type
_entity_poly.pdbx_seq_one_letter_code
_entity_poly.pdbx_strand_id
1 'polypeptide(L)'
;MDVLPADTPNLTIMLNSLTLIIALTVSFLALQLSGQDLETHQPIVISPKPITTTGLLNFSHNKQKRWISIDEVLVETFNLALTPMEEQLAKAESGEIKALVKRDTSALKNIWLQDFSLDESHNKVHHNQNPLPHYLSLHRRIEKILITGDHVYVSGIEYAVQVQDNRHVNTQVARKYTHLWIKELFGWRLATKNYN
;
A
#
# COMPACT_ATOMS: atom_id res chain seq x y z
N MET A 1 15.46 -59.99 4.30
CA MET A 1 15.74 -58.70 4.99
C MET A 1 16.57 -57.90 4.01
N ASP A 2 15.90 -57.12 3.18
CA ASP A 2 16.55 -56.30 2.15
C ASP A 2 16.52 -54.85 2.61
N VAL A 3 17.71 -54.29 2.82
CA VAL A 3 17.92 -52.91 3.24
C VAL A 3 18.04 -52.08 1.97
N LEU A 4 17.03 -51.25 1.70
CA LEU A 4 17.05 -50.25 0.64
C LEU A 4 17.96 -49.07 1.04
N PRO A 5 18.79 -48.53 0.13
CA PRO A 5 19.62 -47.38 0.42
C PRO A 5 18.79 -46.08 0.43
N ALA A 6 19.14 -45.20 1.37
CA ALA A 6 18.55 -43.89 1.54
C ALA A 6 19.09 -42.90 0.48
N ASP A 7 18.20 -42.36 -0.34
CA ASP A 7 18.46 -41.28 -1.28
C ASP A 7 18.54 -39.94 -0.52
N THR A 8 19.72 -39.33 -0.49
CA THR A 8 19.92 -37.97 0.04
C THR A 8 19.76 -36.94 -1.07
N PRO A 9 18.88 -35.93 -0.94
CA PRO A 9 18.74 -34.89 -1.95
C PRO A 9 19.94 -33.94 -1.98
N ASN A 10 20.37 -33.68 -3.22
CA ASN A 10 21.55 -32.94 -3.65
C ASN A 10 21.42 -31.43 -3.32
N LEU A 11 22.17 -30.95 -2.33
CA LEU A 11 22.13 -29.58 -1.79
C LEU A 11 22.90 -28.55 -2.65
N THR A 12 22.93 -28.73 -3.97
CA THR A 12 23.86 -27.99 -4.85
C THR A 12 23.17 -26.97 -5.78
N ILE A 13 21.84 -26.78 -5.69
CA ILE A 13 21.06 -25.95 -6.66
C ILE A 13 20.53 -24.64 -6.03
N MET A 14 20.91 -24.27 -4.81
CA MET A 14 20.41 -23.06 -4.14
C MET A 14 21.46 -21.95 -3.94
N LEU A 15 22.58 -21.95 -4.68
CA LEU A 15 23.59 -20.88 -4.60
C LEU A 15 23.63 -19.91 -5.79
N ASN A 16 22.84 -20.11 -6.85
CA ASN A 16 22.88 -19.24 -8.04
C ASN A 16 21.87 -18.09 -8.04
N SER A 17 21.20 -17.82 -6.91
CA SER A 17 20.26 -16.69 -6.79
C SER A 17 20.86 -15.46 -6.11
N LEU A 18 22.08 -15.53 -5.59
CA LEU A 18 22.67 -14.46 -4.76
C LEU A 18 23.62 -13.52 -5.51
N THR A 19 23.97 -13.85 -6.76
CA THR A 19 24.89 -13.06 -7.60
C THR A 19 24.20 -12.07 -8.54
N LEU A 20 22.87 -11.92 -8.48
CA LEU A 20 22.12 -10.97 -9.32
C LEU A 20 21.67 -9.69 -8.58
N ILE A 21 21.90 -9.57 -7.27
CA ILE A 21 21.47 -8.40 -6.48
C ILE A 21 22.60 -7.37 -6.28
N ILE A 22 23.86 -7.68 -6.60
CA ILE A 22 25.01 -6.78 -6.37
C ILE A 22 25.42 -5.99 -7.64
N ALA A 23 24.81 -6.24 -8.80
CA ALA A 23 25.13 -5.52 -10.05
C ALA A 23 24.24 -4.29 -10.34
N LEU A 24 23.39 -3.86 -9.39
CA LEU A 24 22.38 -2.80 -9.64
C LEU A 24 22.42 -1.65 -8.62
N THR A 25 23.53 -1.44 -7.93
CA THR A 25 23.73 -0.30 -7.01
C THR A 25 24.97 0.55 -7.30
N VAL A 26 25.67 0.35 -8.42
CA VAL A 26 26.86 1.16 -8.78
C VAL A 26 26.79 1.64 -10.24
N SER A 27 25.77 2.42 -10.60
CA SER A 27 25.75 3.16 -11.89
C SER A 27 24.95 4.49 -11.85
N PHE A 28 24.73 5.09 -10.68
CA PHE A 28 24.02 6.37 -10.58
C PHE A 28 24.76 7.44 -9.76
N LEU A 29 26.09 7.39 -9.78
CA LEU A 29 26.93 8.40 -9.13
C LEU A 29 28.16 8.75 -9.99
N ALA A 30 27.95 9.13 -11.26
CA ALA A 30 28.97 9.82 -12.07
C ALA A 30 28.37 10.30 -13.40
N LEU A 31 27.69 11.45 -13.43
CA LEU A 31 27.36 12.30 -14.60
C LEU A 31 26.34 13.32 -14.08
N GLN A 32 26.52 14.64 -14.00
CA GLN A 32 27.54 15.56 -14.50
C GLN A 32 27.59 16.75 -13.51
N LEU A 33 28.76 16.96 -12.91
CA LEU A 33 29.21 18.29 -12.51
C LEU A 33 29.99 18.83 -13.72
N SER A 34 29.40 19.74 -14.48
CA SER A 34 30.11 20.54 -15.49
C SER A 34 29.13 21.52 -16.11
N GLY A 35 29.32 22.82 -15.88
CA GLY A 35 28.60 23.87 -16.57
C GLY A 35 28.37 25.10 -15.71
N GLN A 36 29.46 25.73 -15.28
CA GLN A 36 29.43 27.15 -14.96
C GLN A 36 29.27 27.89 -16.30
N ASP A 37 28.23 28.71 -16.42
CA ASP A 37 28.28 29.91 -17.24
C ASP A 37 27.65 31.05 -16.44
N LEU A 38 28.49 32.05 -16.18
CA LEU A 38 28.24 33.24 -15.39
C LEU A 38 27.78 34.35 -16.35
N GLU A 39 26.49 34.39 -16.69
CA GLU A 39 25.92 35.57 -17.37
C GLU A 39 25.60 36.67 -16.36
N THR A 40 26.35 37.76 -16.50
CA THR A 40 26.21 38.98 -15.71
C THR A 40 25.11 39.84 -16.33
N HIS A 41 23.86 39.65 -15.88
CA HIS A 41 22.76 40.55 -16.24
C HIS A 41 22.70 41.74 -15.27
N GLN A 42 22.68 42.94 -15.85
CA GLN A 42 22.56 44.21 -15.15
C GLN A 42 21.28 44.28 -14.28
N PRO A 43 21.33 44.95 -13.12
CA PRO A 43 20.15 45.14 -12.29
C PRO A 43 19.21 46.18 -12.93
N ILE A 44 18.04 45.72 -13.39
CA ILE A 44 16.92 46.61 -13.73
C ILE A 44 16.33 47.10 -12.40
N VAL A 45 16.56 48.37 -12.07
CA VAL A 45 15.91 49.06 -10.96
C VAL A 45 14.47 49.35 -11.33
N ILE A 46 13.56 48.45 -10.97
CA ILE A 46 12.12 48.68 -11.06
C ILE A 46 11.66 49.20 -9.70
N SER A 47 11.27 50.47 -9.67
CA SER A 47 10.66 51.12 -8.50
C SER A 47 9.37 50.38 -8.10
N PRO A 48 9.26 49.83 -6.88
CA PRO A 48 8.07 49.13 -6.45
C PRO A 48 6.94 50.14 -6.17
N LYS A 49 5.93 50.17 -7.04
CA LYS A 49 4.65 50.80 -6.73
C LYS A 49 4.00 50.02 -5.57
N PRO A 50 3.61 50.66 -4.47
CA PRO A 50 2.90 49.98 -3.39
C PRO A 50 1.51 49.56 -3.90
N ILE A 51 1.31 48.27 -4.10
CA ILE A 51 0.00 47.70 -4.36
C ILE A 51 -0.70 47.58 -3.01
N THR A 52 -1.62 48.50 -2.74
CA THR A 52 -2.49 48.45 -1.57
C THR A 52 -3.52 47.35 -1.77
N THR A 53 -3.21 46.12 -1.35
CA THR A 53 -4.17 45.00 -1.32
C THR A 53 -5.06 45.12 -0.07
N THR A 54 -5.94 46.12 -0.06
CA THR A 54 -7.01 46.24 0.94
C THR A 54 -8.16 45.34 0.50
N GLY A 55 -8.06 44.04 0.77
CA GLY A 55 -9.08 43.09 0.33
C GLY A 55 -8.75 41.63 0.54
N LEU A 56 -7.99 41.28 1.57
CA LEU A 56 -7.91 39.89 2.03
C LEU A 56 -9.19 39.57 2.80
N LEU A 57 -10.26 39.39 2.03
CA LEU A 57 -11.51 38.79 2.48
C LEU A 57 -11.21 37.41 3.05
N ASN A 58 -11.80 37.15 4.21
CA ASN A 58 -11.82 35.88 4.90
C ASN A 58 -12.29 34.75 3.96
N PHE A 59 -11.38 34.11 3.25
CA PHE A 59 -11.63 32.82 2.62
C PHE A 59 -11.76 31.79 3.72
N SER A 60 -12.97 31.71 4.29
CA SER A 60 -13.39 30.55 5.06
C SER A 60 -13.37 29.36 4.11
N HIS A 61 -12.21 28.69 4.04
CA HIS A 61 -12.01 27.48 3.27
C HIS A 61 -12.80 26.35 3.93
N ASN A 62 -14.12 26.36 3.73
CA ASN A 62 -14.95 25.22 4.04
C ASN A 62 -14.67 24.16 2.95
N LYS A 63 -13.53 23.46 3.09
CA LYS A 63 -13.12 22.42 2.15
C LYS A 63 -14.19 21.31 2.22
N GLN A 64 -14.98 21.19 1.16
CA GLN A 64 -15.96 20.12 1.05
C GLN A 64 -15.22 18.78 0.88
N LYS A 65 -15.57 17.82 1.74
CA LYS A 65 -15.12 16.43 1.62
C LYS A 65 -15.70 15.82 0.35
N ARG A 66 -14.90 15.03 -0.36
CA ARG A 66 -15.32 14.28 -1.54
C ARG A 66 -14.75 12.87 -1.51
N TRP A 67 -15.32 12.02 -2.35
CA TRP A 67 -14.94 10.61 -2.49
C TRP A 67 -14.38 10.38 -3.88
N ILE A 68 -13.20 9.77 -3.97
CA ILE A 68 -12.58 9.36 -5.23
C ILE A 68 -12.50 7.84 -5.24
N SER A 69 -12.99 7.21 -6.30
CA SER A 69 -12.98 5.75 -6.45
C SER A 69 -11.76 5.27 -7.22
N ILE A 70 -11.08 4.27 -6.69
CA ILE A 70 -9.99 3.51 -7.31
C ILE A 70 -10.32 2.04 -7.14
N ASP A 71 -10.89 1.42 -8.18
CA ASP A 71 -11.36 0.04 -8.17
C ASP A 71 -12.31 -0.25 -6.97
N GLU A 72 -11.90 -1.14 -6.05
CA GLU A 72 -12.64 -1.59 -4.87
C GLU A 72 -12.49 -0.66 -3.65
N VAL A 73 -11.81 0.48 -3.83
CA VAL A 73 -11.46 1.41 -2.76
C VAL A 73 -12.03 2.80 -3.04
N LEU A 74 -12.72 3.36 -2.06
CA LEU A 74 -13.15 4.75 -2.02
C LEU A 74 -12.26 5.54 -1.06
N VAL A 75 -11.70 6.67 -1.52
CA VAL A 75 -10.84 7.52 -0.70
C VAL A 75 -11.54 8.83 -0.36
N GLU A 76 -11.67 9.12 0.92
CA GLU A 76 -12.09 10.42 1.43
C GLU A 76 -10.95 11.43 1.27
N THR A 77 -11.21 12.54 0.59
CA THR A 77 -10.22 13.61 0.46
C THR A 77 -10.88 14.99 0.39
N PHE A 78 -10.10 16.01 0.70
CA PHE A 78 -10.47 17.41 0.47
C PHE A 78 -9.95 17.92 -0.88
N ASN A 79 -8.98 17.22 -1.47
CA ASN A 79 -8.33 17.60 -2.73
C ASN A 79 -9.21 17.24 -3.93
N LEU A 80 -9.04 17.97 -5.03
CA LEU A 80 -9.75 17.69 -6.30
C LEU A 80 -9.37 16.33 -6.90
N ALA A 81 -8.14 15.89 -6.65
CA ALA A 81 -7.57 14.62 -7.07
C ALA A 81 -6.74 14.04 -5.92
N LEU A 82 -6.50 12.74 -5.95
CA LEU A 82 -5.53 12.10 -5.05
C LEU A 82 -4.12 12.58 -5.40
N THR A 83 -3.30 12.76 -4.38
CA THR A 83 -1.86 12.87 -4.59
C THR A 83 -1.32 11.56 -5.18
N PRO A 84 -0.19 11.56 -5.90
CA PRO A 84 0.40 10.33 -6.44
C PRO A 84 0.63 9.26 -5.37
N MET A 85 0.91 9.67 -4.13
CA MET A 85 1.10 8.77 -3.01
C MET A 85 -0.22 8.11 -2.55
N GLU A 86 -1.26 8.92 -2.35
CA GLU A 86 -2.60 8.42 -1.98
C GLU A 86 -3.15 7.47 -3.06
N GLU A 87 -2.92 7.78 -4.34
CA GLU A 87 -3.31 6.91 -5.45
C GLU A 87 -2.55 5.58 -5.43
N GLN A 88 -1.23 5.60 -5.19
CA GLN A 88 -0.44 4.36 -5.06
C GLN A 88 -0.91 3.48 -3.90
N LEU A 89 -1.23 4.08 -2.75
CA LEU A 89 -1.76 3.37 -1.59
C LEU A 89 -3.16 2.81 -1.85
N ALA A 90 -4.04 3.59 -2.49
CA ALA A 90 -5.37 3.12 -2.87
C ALA A 90 -5.29 1.92 -3.85
N LYS A 91 -4.33 1.94 -4.79
CA LYS A 91 -4.05 0.80 -5.67
C LYS A 91 -3.49 -0.40 -4.90
N ALA A 92 -2.62 -0.20 -3.91
CA ALA A 92 -2.11 -1.27 -3.06
C ALA A 92 -3.23 -1.93 -2.22
N GLU A 93 -4.10 -1.13 -1.62
CA GLU A 93 -5.30 -1.58 -0.90
C GLU A 93 -6.26 -2.37 -1.83
N SER A 94 -6.53 -1.84 -3.03
CA SER A 94 -7.31 -2.54 -4.06
C SER A 94 -6.68 -3.87 -4.48
N GLY A 95 -5.36 -3.91 -4.65
CA GLY A 95 -4.63 -5.13 -4.98
C GLY A 95 -4.78 -6.22 -3.91
N GLU A 96 -4.72 -5.83 -2.64
CA GLU A 96 -4.93 -6.74 -1.51
C GLU A 96 -6.36 -7.27 -1.46
N ILE A 97 -7.36 -6.41 -1.65
CA ILE A 97 -8.77 -6.80 -1.75
C ILE A 97 -8.98 -7.82 -2.87
N LYS A 98 -8.47 -7.54 -4.07
CA LYS A 98 -8.60 -8.44 -5.23
C LYS A 98 -7.96 -9.80 -4.95
N ALA A 99 -6.81 -9.82 -4.28
CA ALA A 99 -6.13 -11.06 -3.90
C ALA A 99 -6.90 -11.83 -2.82
N LEU A 100 -7.47 -11.15 -1.82
CA LEU A 100 -8.33 -11.75 -0.80
C LEU A 100 -9.60 -12.38 -1.40
N VAL A 101 -10.32 -11.66 -2.25
CA VAL A 101 -11.55 -12.14 -2.89
C VAL A 101 -11.27 -13.37 -3.77
N LYS A 102 -10.14 -13.36 -4.49
CA LYS A 102 -9.71 -14.51 -5.32
C LYS A 102 -9.04 -15.63 -4.53
N ARG A 103 -8.77 -15.42 -3.24
CA ARG A 103 -7.94 -16.31 -2.39
C ARG A 103 -6.57 -16.62 -3.01
N ASP A 104 -5.99 -15.63 -3.69
CA ASP A 104 -4.68 -15.73 -4.35
C ASP A 104 -3.55 -15.58 -3.33
N THR A 105 -3.16 -16.68 -2.72
CA THR A 105 -2.10 -16.73 -1.69
C THR A 105 -0.74 -16.29 -2.22
N SER A 106 -0.47 -16.47 -3.51
CA SER A 106 0.79 -16.04 -4.13
C SER A 106 0.88 -14.52 -4.19
N ALA A 107 -0.20 -13.86 -4.61
CA ALA A 107 -0.30 -12.41 -4.59
C ALA A 107 -0.21 -11.86 -3.15
N LEU A 108 -0.94 -12.45 -2.22
CA LEU A 108 -0.93 -12.03 -0.81
C LEU A 108 0.46 -12.13 -0.18
N LYS A 109 1.25 -13.16 -0.50
CA LYS A 109 2.64 -13.30 -0.04
C LYS A 109 3.55 -12.16 -0.49
N ASN A 110 3.28 -11.58 -1.67
CA ASN A 110 4.04 -10.44 -2.17
C ASN A 110 3.57 -9.12 -1.56
N ILE A 111 2.27 -9.00 -1.28
CA ILE A 111 1.65 -7.80 -0.71
C ILE A 111 1.95 -7.70 0.79
N TRP A 112 1.90 -8.80 1.52
CA TRP A 112 2.05 -8.82 2.97
C TRP A 112 3.52 -8.98 3.39
N LEU A 113 3.95 -8.25 4.40
CA LEU A 113 5.28 -8.44 5.02
C LEU A 113 5.34 -9.68 5.91
N GLN A 114 4.21 -10.04 6.52
CA GLN A 114 4.07 -11.22 7.38
C GLN A 114 2.83 -12.02 6.99
N ASP A 115 2.75 -13.26 7.46
CA ASP A 115 1.59 -14.11 7.20
C ASP A 115 0.42 -13.75 8.13
N PHE A 116 -0.54 -12.98 7.62
CA PHE A 116 -1.79 -12.65 8.34
C PHE A 116 -2.87 -13.71 8.21
N SER A 117 -2.58 -14.86 7.60
CA SER A 117 -3.54 -15.95 7.51
C SER A 117 -3.74 -16.66 8.86
N LEU A 118 -2.82 -16.42 9.81
CA LEU A 118 -2.92 -16.84 11.20
C LEU A 118 -3.53 -15.69 12.02
N ASP A 119 -4.76 -15.86 12.49
CA ASP A 119 -5.40 -14.88 13.38
C ASP A 119 -4.75 -14.96 14.78
N GLU A 120 -4.07 -13.89 15.22
CA GLU A 120 -3.46 -13.81 16.55
C GLU A 120 -4.51 -13.66 17.67
N SER A 121 -5.72 -13.19 17.37
CA SER A 121 -6.74 -12.90 18.39
C SER A 121 -7.48 -14.12 18.90
N HIS A 122 -7.48 -15.20 18.11
CA HIS A 122 -8.03 -16.49 18.50
C HIS A 122 -6.90 -17.51 18.40
N ASN A 123 -6.30 -17.87 19.54
CA ASN A 123 -5.40 -19.02 19.73
C ASN A 123 -6.09 -20.37 19.41
N LYS A 124 -6.85 -20.44 18.32
CA LYS A 124 -7.56 -21.58 17.79
C LYS A 124 -6.86 -21.96 16.50
N VAL A 125 -6.31 -23.17 16.48
CA VAL A 125 -5.85 -23.81 15.25
C VAL A 125 -7.05 -23.95 14.33
N HIS A 126 -7.15 -23.13 13.30
CA HIS A 126 -8.12 -23.36 12.23
C HIS A 126 -7.73 -24.66 11.53
N HIS A 127 -8.56 -25.70 11.64
CA HIS A 127 -8.36 -26.99 10.97
C HIS A 127 -8.55 -26.93 9.44
N ASN A 128 -8.84 -25.74 8.90
CA ASN A 128 -9.06 -25.58 7.47
C ASN A 128 -7.72 -25.37 6.75
N GLN A 129 -7.49 -26.09 5.65
CA GLN A 129 -6.21 -26.07 4.91
C GLN A 129 -5.87 -24.69 4.31
N ASN A 130 -6.82 -23.75 4.28
CA ASN A 130 -6.58 -22.37 3.88
C ASN A 130 -7.35 -21.43 4.82
N PRO A 131 -6.69 -20.86 5.84
CA PRO A 131 -7.35 -20.04 6.85
C PRO A 131 -7.78 -18.66 6.32
N LEU A 132 -7.56 -18.38 5.03
CA LEU A 132 -8.06 -17.15 4.43
C LEU A 132 -9.59 -17.11 4.40
N PRO A 133 -10.20 -16.00 4.83
CA PRO A 133 -11.65 -15.78 4.73
C PRO A 133 -12.10 -15.86 3.26
N HIS A 134 -13.27 -16.45 3.05
CA HIS A 134 -13.89 -16.55 1.73
C HIS A 134 -14.87 -15.39 1.54
N TYR A 135 -14.46 -14.36 0.80
CA TYR A 135 -15.31 -13.22 0.50
C TYR A 135 -16.04 -13.41 -0.84
N LEU A 136 -17.34 -13.11 -0.84
CA LEU A 136 -18.10 -12.89 -2.08
C LEU A 136 -17.80 -11.50 -2.64
N SER A 137 -17.75 -10.49 -1.76
CA SER A 137 -17.33 -9.13 -2.08
C SER A 137 -16.64 -8.49 -0.90
N LEU A 138 -15.76 -7.55 -1.20
CA LEU A 138 -14.98 -6.82 -0.23
C LEU A 138 -14.67 -5.44 -0.81
N HIS A 139 -15.02 -4.39 -0.08
CA HIS A 139 -14.74 -3.00 -0.47
C HIS A 139 -14.24 -2.23 0.73
N ARG A 140 -13.40 -1.22 0.50
CA ARG A 140 -12.92 -0.33 1.56
C ARG A 140 -13.21 1.12 1.26
N ARG A 141 -13.58 1.84 2.31
CA ARG A 141 -13.65 3.29 2.34
C ARG A 141 -12.53 3.81 3.23
N ILE A 142 -11.49 4.37 2.63
CA ILE A 142 -10.40 5.04 3.34
C ILE A 142 -10.90 6.41 3.80
N GLU A 143 -10.87 6.65 5.11
CA GLU A 143 -11.29 7.90 5.73
C GLU A 143 -10.09 8.77 6.11
N LYS A 144 -8.93 8.14 6.35
CA LYS A 144 -7.70 8.83 6.72
C LYS A 144 -6.47 8.09 6.23
N ILE A 145 -5.51 8.85 5.71
CA ILE A 145 -4.16 8.42 5.36
C ILE A 145 -3.18 9.31 6.14
N LEU A 146 -2.27 8.70 6.89
CA LEU A 146 -1.21 9.39 7.62
C LEU A 146 0.14 8.86 7.14
N ILE A 147 0.94 9.73 6.53
CA ILE A 147 2.25 9.40 5.97
C ILE A 147 3.34 9.84 6.95
N THR A 148 4.31 8.97 7.25
CA THR A 148 5.44 9.23 8.15
C THR A 148 6.69 8.54 7.60
N GLY A 149 7.44 9.27 6.78
CA GLY A 149 8.60 8.72 6.07
C GLY A 149 8.17 7.57 5.15
N ASP A 150 8.76 6.40 5.34
CA ASP A 150 8.44 5.17 4.60
C ASP A 150 7.27 4.38 5.18
N HIS A 151 6.59 4.90 6.20
CA HIS A 151 5.44 4.27 6.83
C HIS A 151 4.17 5.03 6.52
N VAL A 152 3.07 4.31 6.29
CA VAL A 152 1.76 4.90 6.03
C VAL A 152 0.69 4.16 6.82
N TYR A 153 -0.05 4.89 7.63
CA TYR A 153 -1.25 4.39 8.29
C TYR A 153 -2.48 4.73 7.46
N VAL A 154 -3.27 3.72 7.12
CA VAL A 154 -4.54 3.85 6.40
C VAL A 154 -5.65 3.36 7.32
N SER A 155 -6.72 4.14 7.47
CA SER A 155 -7.85 3.74 8.31
C SER A 155 -9.19 4.14 7.68
N GLY A 156 -10.22 3.38 8.00
CA GLY A 156 -11.59 3.68 7.58
C GLY A 156 -12.54 2.52 7.83
N ILE A 157 -13.47 2.31 6.91
CA ILE A 157 -14.51 1.27 7.00
C ILE A 157 -14.33 0.24 5.89
N GLU A 158 -14.36 -1.03 6.27
CA GLU A 158 -14.40 -2.15 5.35
C GLU A 158 -15.81 -2.74 5.31
N TYR A 159 -16.29 -3.00 4.10
CA TYR A 159 -17.57 -3.64 3.84
C TYR A 159 -17.31 -5.00 3.23
N ALA A 160 -17.67 -6.06 3.95
CA ALA A 160 -17.38 -7.42 3.57
C ALA A 160 -18.64 -8.29 3.52
N VAL A 161 -18.76 -9.10 2.46
CA VAL A 161 -19.75 -10.17 2.38
C VAL A 161 -18.99 -11.48 2.37
N GLN A 162 -19.09 -12.26 3.45
CA GLN A 162 -18.39 -13.54 3.59
C GLN A 162 -19.30 -14.72 3.20
N VAL A 163 -18.70 -15.73 2.56
CA VAL A 163 -19.32 -17.02 2.27
C VAL A 163 -18.94 -17.97 3.40
N GLN A 164 -19.93 -18.49 4.11
CA GLN A 164 -19.71 -19.55 5.11
C GLN A 164 -19.51 -20.91 4.42
N ASP A 165 -18.85 -21.84 5.11
CA ASP A 165 -18.53 -23.19 4.59
C ASP A 165 -19.76 -23.96 4.08
N ASN A 166 -20.96 -23.66 4.57
CA ASN A 166 -22.23 -24.25 4.12
C ASN A 166 -22.83 -23.56 2.87
N ARG A 167 -22.04 -22.78 2.12
CA ARG A 167 -22.48 -21.94 0.98
C ARG A 167 -23.56 -20.91 1.31
N HIS A 168 -23.77 -20.64 2.60
CA HIS A 168 -24.65 -19.57 3.03
C HIS A 168 -23.87 -18.25 2.93
N VAL A 169 -24.46 -17.28 2.24
CA VAL A 169 -23.91 -15.93 2.14
C VAL A 169 -24.31 -15.19 3.39
N ASN A 170 -23.34 -14.66 4.12
CA ASN A 170 -23.62 -13.84 5.29
C ASN A 170 -24.20 -12.49 4.87
N THR A 171 -24.84 -11.78 5.80
CA THR A 171 -25.16 -10.38 5.60
C THR A 171 -23.88 -9.56 5.44
N GLN A 172 -23.98 -8.45 4.71
CA GLN A 172 -22.88 -7.50 4.60
C GLN A 172 -22.50 -6.99 5.99
N VAL A 173 -21.23 -7.12 6.35
CA VAL A 173 -20.66 -6.62 7.59
C VAL A 173 -19.86 -5.36 7.29
N ALA A 174 -20.10 -4.30 8.05
CA ALA A 174 -19.27 -3.11 8.07
C ALA A 174 -18.39 -3.14 9.34
N ARG A 175 -17.07 -3.02 9.18
CA ARG A 175 -16.12 -2.99 10.31
C ARG A 175 -15.10 -1.88 10.15
N LYS A 176 -14.59 -1.35 11.27
CA LYS A 176 -13.51 -0.37 11.24
C LYS A 176 -12.20 -1.10 11.00
N TYR A 177 -11.28 -0.49 10.27
CA TYR A 177 -9.95 -1.06 10.07
C TYR A 177 -8.85 -0.01 10.18
N THR A 178 -7.65 -0.49 10.50
CA THR A 178 -6.41 0.28 10.43
C THR A 178 -5.31 -0.62 9.90
N HIS A 179 -4.65 -0.16 8.85
CA HIS A 179 -3.55 -0.83 8.18
C HIS A 179 -2.28 0.00 8.31
N LEU A 180 -1.15 -0.68 8.47
CA LEU A 180 0.18 -0.08 8.36
C LEU A 180 0.83 -0.62 7.09
N TRP A 181 1.16 0.27 6.18
CA TRP A 181 1.92 0.00 4.97
C TRP A 181 3.35 0.51 5.12
N ILE A 182 4.32 -0.27 4.64
CA ILE A 182 5.73 0.08 4.61
C ILE A 182 6.19 0.14 3.16
N LYS A 183 6.91 1.20 2.82
CA LYS A 183 7.49 1.40 1.51
C LYS A 183 8.71 0.49 1.34
N GLU A 184 8.73 -0.22 0.23
CA GLU A 184 9.81 -1.09 -0.22
C GLU A 184 10.30 -0.64 -1.59
N LEU A 185 11.44 -1.17 -2.02
CA LEU A 185 12.05 -0.86 -3.33
C LEU A 185 11.07 -0.94 -4.51
N PHE A 186 10.10 -1.88 -4.45
CA PHE A 186 9.17 -2.16 -5.54
C PHE A 186 7.70 -1.83 -5.23
N GLY A 187 7.43 -1.07 -4.16
CA GLY A 187 6.06 -0.64 -3.83
C GLY A 187 5.73 -0.66 -2.35
N TRP A 188 4.46 -0.85 -2.04
CA TRP A 188 3.95 -0.88 -0.67
C TRP A 188 3.72 -2.31 -0.22
N ARG A 189 4.16 -2.65 0.99
CA ARG A 189 3.83 -3.91 1.64
C ARG A 189 3.06 -3.68 2.94
N LEU A 190 2.08 -4.53 3.19
CA LEU A 190 1.21 -4.46 4.35
C LEU A 190 1.91 -5.11 5.55
N ALA A 191 2.25 -4.30 6.54
CA ALA A 191 2.97 -4.71 7.75
C ALA A 191 2.05 -5.04 8.92
N THR A 192 0.87 -4.42 8.99
CA THR A 192 -0.09 -4.69 10.06
C THR A 192 -1.51 -4.54 9.57
N LYS A 193 -2.39 -5.41 10.06
CA LYS A 193 -3.84 -5.35 9.85
C LYS A 193 -4.53 -5.36 11.21
N ASN A 194 -5.37 -4.36 11.46
CA ASN A 194 -6.20 -4.32 12.64
C ASN A 194 -7.66 -4.05 12.25
N TYR A 195 -8.58 -4.79 12.86
CA TYR A 195 -10.02 -4.67 12.64
C TYR A 195 -10.74 -4.51 13.99
N ASN A 196 -11.68 -3.57 14.07
CA ASN A 196 -12.53 -3.33 15.23
C ASN A 196 -14.00 -3.55 14.89
#